data_AF-A0A1G6WNS7-F1
#
_entry.id   AF-A0A1G6WNS7-F1
#
_cell.length_a   1.000
_cell.length_b   1.000
_cell.length_c   1.000
_cell.angle_alpha   90.00
_cell.angle_beta   90.00
_cell.angle_gamma   90.00
#
_symmetry.space_group_name_H-M   'P 1'
#
loop_
_entity.id
_entity.type
_entity.pdbx_description
1 polymer ?
#
loop_
_entity_poly.entity_id
_entity_poly.type
_entity_poly.pdbx_seq_one_letter_code
_entity_poly.pdbx_strand_id
1 'polypeptide(L)'
;MNSSSASATPRAVAANLDPGCARAERIARRPYRLLLLHTLEATFVAVAVGSAAVSACLALIFALGSDAAVSLADLAAYPLLVLAVAFVASFIGGPPALLLCAPLWAWLLRHREADPLSFAVVGALPALALLLWDASLATLFLIYGVPVSLITYVLIQRLARTHRL
;
A
#
# COMPACT_ATOMS: atom_id res chain seq x y z
N MET A 1 -31.36 49.75 25.19
CA MET A 1 -30.03 49.13 25.01
C MET A 1 -30.23 47.64 24.91
N ASN A 2 -30.26 47.10 23.69
CA ASN A 2 -30.51 45.67 23.44
C ASN A 2 -29.16 44.96 23.23
N SER A 3 -28.71 44.21 24.24
CA SER A 3 -27.61 43.25 24.09
C SER A 3 -28.19 41.93 23.56
N SER A 4 -28.17 41.78 22.23
CA SER A 4 -28.38 40.49 21.57
C SER A 4 -27.11 39.65 21.74
N SER A 5 -27.15 38.71 22.68
CA SER A 5 -26.16 37.63 22.76
C SER A 5 -26.44 36.66 21.62
N ALA A 6 -25.67 36.74 20.53
CA ALA A 6 -25.70 35.76 19.47
C ALA A 6 -25.32 34.38 20.06
N SER A 7 -26.32 33.52 20.19
CA SER A 7 -26.15 32.11 20.49
C SER A 7 -25.45 31.44 19.31
N ALA A 8 -24.13 31.40 19.33
CA ALA A 8 -23.37 30.54 18.45
C ALA A 8 -23.82 29.09 18.69
N THR A 9 -24.52 28.53 17.71
CA THR A 9 -25.04 27.18 17.77
C THR A 9 -23.87 26.18 17.90
N PRO A 10 -23.90 25.25 18.86
CA PRO A 10 -22.82 24.27 19.07
C PRO A 10 -22.59 23.33 17.87
N ARG A 11 -23.48 23.34 16.87
CA ARG A 11 -23.31 22.61 15.60
C ARG A 11 -22.22 23.18 14.69
N ALA A 12 -21.94 24.48 14.74
CA ALA A 12 -20.93 25.09 13.86
C ALA A 12 -19.50 24.79 14.33
N VAL A 13 -19.28 24.59 15.64
CA VAL A 13 -17.96 24.29 16.20
C VAL A 13 -17.58 22.82 15.99
N ALA A 14 -18.56 21.90 16.00
CA ALA A 14 -18.34 20.47 15.73
C ALA A 14 -17.90 20.18 14.28
N ALA A 15 -18.26 21.03 13.32
CA ALA A 15 -17.89 20.86 11.91
C ALA A 15 -16.41 21.20 11.61
N ASN A 16 -15.71 21.83 12.56
CA ASN A 16 -14.29 22.20 12.45
C ASN A 16 -13.35 21.22 13.17
N LEU A 17 -13.88 20.19 13.83
CA LEU A 17 -13.09 19.19 14.54
C LEU A 17 -12.89 17.98 13.60
N ASP A 18 -11.69 17.89 13.05
CA ASP A 18 -11.16 16.85 12.19
C ASP A 18 -11.73 16.71 10.76
N PRO A 19 -11.12 17.39 9.78
CA PRO A 19 -11.33 17.06 8.36
C PRO A 19 -11.01 15.58 8.03
N GLY A 20 -10.23 14.90 8.87
CA GLY A 20 -10.00 13.45 8.79
C GLY A 20 -11.24 12.62 9.12
N CYS A 21 -12.04 13.02 10.13
CA CYS A 21 -13.23 12.29 10.58
C CYS A 21 -14.36 12.35 9.55
N ALA A 22 -14.66 13.56 9.03
CA ALA A 22 -15.66 13.75 7.97
C ALA A 22 -15.29 13.02 6.66
N ARG A 23 -14.00 12.82 6.41
CA ARG A 23 -13.48 12.13 5.22
C ARG A 23 -13.56 10.61 5.37
N ALA A 24 -13.17 10.06 6.52
CA ALA A 24 -13.35 8.64 6.82
C ALA A 24 -14.83 8.24 6.78
N GLU A 25 -15.72 9.13 7.23
CA GLU A 25 -17.16 8.91 7.15
C GLU A 25 -17.70 8.84 5.72
N ARG A 26 -17.22 9.70 4.81
CA ARG A 26 -17.61 9.63 3.38
C ARG A 26 -17.15 8.34 2.71
N ILE A 27 -15.92 7.90 2.99
CA ILE A 27 -15.35 6.66 2.43
C ILE A 27 -16.15 5.45 2.94
N ALA A 28 -16.46 5.39 4.24
CA ALA A 28 -17.21 4.30 4.84
C ALA A 28 -18.65 4.16 4.30
N ARG A 29 -19.25 5.25 3.80
CA ARG A 29 -20.60 5.24 3.19
C ARG A 29 -20.63 4.76 1.74
N ARG A 30 -19.46 4.58 1.08
CA ARG A 30 -19.40 4.07 -0.30
C ARG A 30 -19.80 2.59 -0.35
N PRO A 31 -20.40 2.13 -1.46
CA PRO A 31 -20.66 0.71 -1.65
C PRO A 31 -19.33 -0.05 -1.72
N TYR A 32 -19.26 -1.19 -1.02
CA TYR A 32 -18.05 -2.01 -0.90
C TYR A 32 -17.43 -2.38 -2.25
N ARG A 33 -18.26 -2.62 -3.28
CA ARG A 33 -17.78 -2.93 -4.63
C ARG A 33 -16.89 -1.82 -5.22
N LEU A 34 -17.24 -0.56 -5.00
CA LEU A 34 -16.43 0.57 -5.47
C LEU A 34 -15.13 0.68 -4.67
N LEU A 35 -15.19 0.50 -3.34
CA LEU A 35 -13.99 0.46 -2.50
C LEU A 35 -13.04 -0.67 -2.94
N LEU A 36 -13.59 -1.85 -3.25
CA LEU A 36 -12.83 -2.99 -3.73
C LEU A 36 -12.15 -2.72 -5.08
N LEU A 37 -12.87 -2.11 -6.04
CA LEU A 37 -12.30 -1.75 -7.33
C LEU A 37 -11.12 -0.78 -7.18
N HIS A 38 -11.29 0.28 -6.39
CA HIS A 38 -10.22 1.26 -6.19
C HIS A 38 -9.02 0.70 -5.42
N THR A 39 -9.26 -0.17 -4.43
CA THR A 39 -8.18 -0.84 -3.71
C THR A 39 -7.47 -1.87 -4.58
N LEU A 40 -8.17 -2.56 -5.49
CA LEU A 40 -7.56 -3.43 -6.50
C LEU A 40 -6.69 -2.65 -7.47
N GLU A 41 -7.17 -1.54 -8.03
CA GLU A 41 -6.38 -0.67 -8.90
C GLU A 41 -5.12 -0.14 -8.19
N ALA A 42 -5.28 0.37 -6.96
CA ALA A 42 -4.17 0.83 -6.15
C ALA A 42 -3.16 -0.29 -5.85
N THR A 43 -3.65 -1.49 -5.53
CA THR A 43 -2.80 -2.65 -5.24
C THR A 43 -2.07 -3.14 -6.49
N PHE A 44 -2.71 -3.13 -7.66
CA PHE A 44 -2.07 -3.48 -8.92
C PHE A 44 -0.90 -2.55 -9.25
N VAL A 45 -1.12 -1.23 -9.11
CA VAL A 45 -0.05 -0.23 -9.27
C VAL A 45 1.04 -0.43 -8.20
N ALA A 46 0.65 -0.69 -6.95
CA ALA A 46 1.59 -0.92 -5.86
C ALA A 46 2.44 -2.17 -6.07
N VAL A 47 1.89 -3.25 -6.62
CA VAL A 47 2.63 -4.46 -7.01
C VAL A 47 3.69 -4.12 -8.04
N ALA A 48 3.33 -3.40 -9.12
CA ALA A 48 4.29 -3.02 -10.16
C ALA A 48 5.42 -2.13 -9.61
N VAL A 49 5.07 -1.09 -8.84
CA VAL A 49 6.04 -0.16 -8.24
C VAL A 49 6.89 -0.84 -7.17
N GLY A 50 6.27 -1.65 -6.32
CA GLY A 50 6.95 -2.40 -5.25
C GLY A 50 7.93 -3.42 -5.83
N SER A 51 7.54 -4.15 -6.87
CA SER A 51 8.45 -5.06 -7.59
C SER A 51 9.63 -4.33 -8.19
N ALA A 52 9.42 -3.18 -8.84
CA ALA A 52 10.52 -2.38 -9.37
C ALA A 52 11.46 -1.87 -8.26
N ALA A 53 10.91 -1.40 -7.14
CA ALA A 53 11.69 -0.89 -6.01
C ALA A 53 12.52 -1.98 -5.33
N VAL A 54 11.95 -3.15 -5.09
CA VAL A 54 12.65 -4.30 -4.50
C VAL A 54 13.74 -4.81 -5.44
N SER A 55 13.45 -4.94 -6.74
CA SER A 55 14.45 -5.35 -7.73
C SER A 55 15.60 -4.34 -7.87
N ALA A 56 15.30 -3.03 -7.84
CA ALA A 56 16.33 -2.00 -7.86
C ALA A 56 17.21 -2.05 -6.61
N CYS A 57 16.62 -2.27 -5.42
CA CYS A 57 17.39 -2.45 -4.18
C CYS A 57 18.29 -3.70 -4.26
N LEU A 58 17.77 -4.83 -4.72
CA LEU A 58 18.56 -6.05 -4.91
C LEU A 58 19.71 -5.83 -5.88
N ALA A 59 19.46 -5.21 -7.02
CA ALA A 59 20.51 -4.89 -7.99
C ALA A 59 21.57 -3.94 -7.43
N LEU A 60 21.17 -2.94 -6.64
CA LEU A 60 22.10 -2.04 -5.97
C LEU A 60 22.97 -2.80 -4.95
N ILE A 61 22.39 -3.72 -4.17
CA ILE A 61 23.14 -4.56 -3.21
C ILE A 61 24.16 -5.42 -3.95
N PHE A 62 23.77 -6.06 -5.06
CA PHE A 62 24.70 -6.85 -5.88
C PHE A 62 25.81 -5.99 -6.49
N ALA A 63 25.49 -4.79 -6.97
CA ALA A 63 26.46 -3.86 -7.54
C ALA A 63 27.46 -3.33 -6.50
N LEU A 64 27.02 -3.07 -5.26
CA LEU A 64 27.87 -2.61 -4.16
C LEU A 64 28.71 -3.75 -3.54
N GLY A 65 28.23 -4.99 -3.61
CA GLY A 65 28.91 -6.18 -3.09
C GLY A 65 29.95 -6.77 -4.04
N SER A 66 30.04 -6.29 -5.29
CA SER A 66 31.02 -6.78 -6.25
C SER A 66 32.31 -5.96 -6.18
N ASP A 67 33.38 -6.53 -5.59
CA ASP A 67 34.75 -5.97 -5.60
C ASP A 67 35.41 -6.05 -7.01
N ALA A 68 34.71 -6.60 -8.00
CA ALA A 68 35.21 -6.79 -9.35
C ALA A 68 34.91 -5.57 -10.22
N ALA A 69 35.90 -5.15 -11.03
CA ALA A 69 35.71 -4.15 -12.07
C ALA A 69 34.57 -4.58 -13.01
N VAL A 70 33.37 -4.02 -12.80
CA VAL A 70 32.15 -4.37 -13.52
C VAL A 70 32.32 -4.04 -14.99
N SER A 71 32.25 -5.06 -15.87
CA SER A 71 32.37 -4.83 -17.30
C SER A 71 31.14 -4.11 -17.84
N LEU A 72 31.28 -3.36 -18.94
CA LEU A 72 30.16 -2.69 -19.61
C LEU A 72 29.05 -3.67 -20.04
N ALA A 73 29.40 -4.93 -20.30
CA ALA A 73 28.45 -6.00 -20.60
C ALA A 73 27.66 -6.45 -19.37
N ASP A 74 28.30 -6.51 -18.20
CA ASP A 74 27.62 -6.77 -16.92
C ASP A 74 26.67 -5.62 -16.58
N LEU A 75 27.10 -4.37 -16.82
CA LEU A 75 26.27 -3.17 -16.62
C LEU A 75 24.96 -3.20 -17.45
N ALA A 76 25.03 -3.74 -18.68
CA ALA A 76 23.87 -3.90 -19.56
C ALA A 76 22.96 -5.09 -19.16
N ALA A 77 23.49 -6.08 -18.42
CA ALA A 77 22.72 -7.22 -17.92
C ALA A 77 21.92 -6.87 -16.65
N TYR A 78 22.34 -5.88 -15.85
CA TYR A 78 21.64 -5.47 -14.64
C TYR A 78 20.18 -5.05 -14.86
N PRO A 79 19.82 -4.20 -15.86
CA PRO A 79 18.43 -3.87 -16.15
C PRO A 79 17.58 -5.10 -16.49
N LEU A 80 18.16 -6.06 -17.22
CA LEU A 80 17.48 -7.29 -17.61
C LEU A 80 17.23 -8.19 -16.38
N LEU A 81 18.23 -8.27 -15.50
CA LEU A 81 18.14 -8.97 -14.22
C LEU A 81 17.08 -8.32 -13.31
N VAL A 82 17.08 -6.99 -13.19
CA VAL A 82 16.08 -6.22 -12.44
C VAL A 82 14.68 -6.50 -12.96
N LEU A 83 14.50 -6.52 -14.29
CA LEU A 83 13.22 -6.79 -14.93
C LEU A 83 12.76 -8.24 -14.66
N ALA A 84 13.67 -9.22 -14.77
CA ALA A 84 13.37 -10.62 -14.49
C ALA A 84 12.98 -10.84 -13.03
N VAL A 85 13.72 -10.27 -12.09
CA VAL A 85 13.40 -10.33 -10.65
C VAL A 85 12.07 -9.64 -10.37
N ALA A 86 11.81 -8.49 -10.98
CA ALA A 86 10.54 -7.76 -10.81
C ALA A 86 9.36 -8.57 -11.36
N PHE A 87 9.55 -9.28 -12.48
CA PHE A 87 8.54 -10.15 -13.07
C PHE A 87 8.22 -11.33 -12.14
N VAL A 88 9.24 -12.03 -11.65
CA VAL A 88 9.07 -13.15 -10.72
C VAL A 88 8.42 -12.70 -9.42
N ALA A 89 8.85 -11.57 -8.84
CA ALA A 89 8.25 -11.01 -7.63
C ALA A 89 6.78 -10.63 -7.84
N SER A 90 6.44 -10.06 -9.00
CA SER A 90 5.05 -9.72 -9.34
C SER A 90 4.19 -10.97 -9.58
N PHE A 91 4.75 -12.01 -10.18
CA PHE A 91 4.01 -13.24 -10.49
C PHE A 91 3.71 -14.06 -9.24
N ILE A 92 4.67 -14.15 -8.32
CA ILE A 92 4.54 -14.90 -7.07
C ILE A 92 3.77 -14.07 -6.02
N GLY A 93 4.13 -12.79 -5.86
CA GLY A 93 3.59 -11.90 -4.83
C GLY A 93 2.32 -11.14 -5.24
N GLY A 94 2.08 -10.95 -6.53
CA GLY A 94 0.95 -10.19 -7.05
C GLY A 94 -0.41 -10.84 -6.76
N PRO A 95 -0.62 -12.13 -7.08
CA PRO A 95 -1.90 -12.80 -6.81
C PRO A 95 -2.35 -12.71 -5.34
N PRO A 96 -1.54 -13.06 -4.33
CA PRO A 96 -1.96 -12.92 -2.93
C PRO A 96 -2.11 -11.45 -2.50
N ALA A 97 -1.34 -10.51 -3.04
CA ALA A 97 -1.57 -9.08 -2.79
C ALA A 97 -2.95 -8.64 -3.30
N LEU A 98 -3.36 -9.07 -4.50
CA LEU A 98 -4.66 -8.73 -5.08
C LEU A 98 -5.83 -9.48 -4.43
N LEU A 99 -5.63 -10.75 -4.06
CA LEU A 99 -6.69 -11.60 -3.52
C LEU A 99 -6.91 -11.41 -2.01
N LEU A 100 -5.87 -11.02 -1.26
CA LEU A 100 -5.94 -10.87 0.20
C LEU A 100 -5.80 -9.41 0.61
N CYS A 101 -4.75 -8.72 0.17
CA CYS A 101 -4.47 -7.37 0.64
C CYS A 101 -5.51 -6.35 0.14
N ALA A 102 -5.91 -6.41 -1.14
CA ALA A 102 -6.89 -5.45 -1.67
C ALA A 102 -8.28 -5.56 -0.99
N PRO A 103 -8.89 -6.75 -0.84
CA PRO A 103 -10.14 -6.88 -0.08
C PRO A 103 -10.00 -6.48 1.38
N LEU A 104 -8.88 -6.82 2.03
CA LEU A 104 -8.64 -6.46 3.42
C LEU A 104 -8.53 -4.94 3.60
N TRP A 105 -7.87 -4.23 2.67
CA TRP A 105 -7.87 -2.78 2.63
C TRP A 105 -9.27 -2.19 2.40
N ALA A 106 -10.07 -2.77 1.49
CA ALA A 106 -11.45 -2.33 1.26
C ALA A 106 -12.31 -2.50 2.53
N TRP A 107 -12.10 -3.59 3.27
CA TRP A 107 -12.75 -3.87 4.54
C TRP A 107 -12.33 -2.87 5.63
N LEU A 108 -11.02 -2.65 5.82
CA LEU A 108 -10.50 -1.68 6.79
C LEU A 108 -11.00 -0.24 6.52
N LEU A 109 -11.05 0.16 5.25
CA LEU A 109 -11.60 1.47 4.85
C LEU A 109 -13.08 1.59 5.16
N ARG A 110 -13.85 0.51 4.98
CA ARG A 110 -15.28 0.48 5.29
C ARG A 110 -15.54 0.60 6.79
N HIS A 111 -14.70 -0.03 7.61
CA HIS A 111 -14.83 -0.04 9.07
C HIS A 111 -14.11 1.13 9.76
N ARG A 112 -13.42 2.00 9.01
CA ARG A 112 -12.63 3.14 9.54
C ARG A 112 -11.44 2.71 10.41
N GLU A 113 -10.85 1.57 10.10
CA GLU A 113 -9.69 0.98 10.79
C GLU A 113 -8.41 1.02 9.92
N ALA A 114 -8.45 1.83 8.85
CA ALA A 114 -7.33 2.01 7.92
C ALA A 114 -6.31 3.01 8.50
N ASP A 115 -5.53 2.55 9.46
CA ASP A 115 -4.48 3.31 10.14
C ASP A 115 -3.12 3.20 9.45
N PRO A 116 -2.19 4.14 9.74
CA PRO A 116 -0.83 4.07 9.22
C PRO A 116 -0.05 2.85 9.69
N LEU A 117 -0.52 2.09 10.68
CA LEU A 117 0.11 0.82 11.07
C LEU A 117 -0.51 -0.39 10.35
N SER A 118 -1.72 -0.24 9.80
CA SER A 118 -2.46 -1.32 9.16
C SER A 118 -1.72 -1.86 7.93
N PHE A 119 -0.85 -1.07 7.28
CA PHE A 119 -0.07 -1.56 6.14
C PHE A 119 0.88 -2.70 6.53
N ALA A 120 1.50 -2.62 7.71
CA ALA A 120 2.45 -3.64 8.16
C ALA A 120 1.73 -4.96 8.43
N VAL A 121 0.56 -4.88 9.07
CA VAL A 121 -0.28 -6.05 9.36
C VAL A 121 -0.80 -6.67 8.08
N VAL A 122 -1.41 -5.87 7.19
CA VAL A 122 -1.97 -6.34 5.91
C VAL A 122 -0.86 -6.92 5.01
N GLY A 123 0.31 -6.28 4.97
CA GLY A 123 1.44 -6.72 4.16
C GLY A 123 2.15 -7.97 4.70
N ALA A 124 2.17 -8.15 6.02
CA ALA A 124 2.78 -9.33 6.66
C ALA A 124 1.84 -10.54 6.68
N LEU A 125 0.52 -10.37 6.56
CA LEU A 125 -0.47 -11.42 6.69
C LEU A 125 -0.24 -12.63 5.76
N PRO A 126 0.03 -12.44 4.45
CA PRO A 126 0.37 -13.55 3.56
C PRO A 126 1.64 -14.28 3.99
N ALA A 127 2.64 -13.55 4.50
CA ALA A 127 3.87 -14.16 5.00
C ALA A 127 3.65 -14.97 6.28
N LEU A 128 2.83 -14.46 7.21
CA LEU A 128 2.49 -15.18 8.44
C LEU A 128 1.76 -16.50 8.15
N ALA A 129 0.86 -16.50 7.15
CA ALA A 129 0.19 -17.71 6.70
C ALA A 129 1.19 -18.73 6.10
N LEU A 130 2.23 -18.24 5.41
CA LEU A 130 3.26 -19.07 4.78
C LEU A 130 4.36 -19.55 5.75
N LEU A 131 4.54 -18.90 6.91
CA LEU A 131 5.51 -19.34 7.93
C LEU A 131 5.27 -20.79 8.37
N LEU A 132 4.03 -21.27 8.30
CA LEU A 132 3.64 -22.63 8.66
C LEU A 132 4.08 -23.67 7.61
N TRP A 133 4.42 -23.23 6.40
CA TRP A 133 4.79 -24.10 5.29
C TRP A 133 6.28 -23.99 4.95
N ASP A 134 6.78 -22.77 4.75
CA ASP A 134 8.18 -22.51 4.37
C ASP A 134 8.61 -21.10 4.82
N ALA A 135 9.62 -21.06 5.68
CA ALA A 135 10.18 -19.82 6.21
C ALA A 135 10.86 -18.95 5.14
N SER A 136 11.40 -19.56 4.08
CA SER A 136 12.08 -18.86 2.99
C SER A 136 11.07 -18.08 2.15
N LEU A 137 9.95 -18.72 1.81
CA LEU A 137 8.83 -18.07 1.13
C LEU A 137 8.23 -16.98 2.00
N ALA A 138 7.98 -17.24 3.28
CA ALA A 138 7.47 -16.23 4.21
C ALA A 138 8.36 -14.98 4.27
N THR A 139 9.69 -15.17 4.29
CA THR A 139 10.65 -14.05 4.30
C THR A 139 10.56 -13.22 3.02
N LEU A 140 10.46 -13.86 1.85
CA LEU A 140 10.25 -13.15 0.59
C LEU A 140 8.96 -12.34 0.59
N PHE A 141 7.88 -12.91 1.13
CA PHE A 141 6.60 -12.21 1.28
C PHE A 141 6.64 -11.06 2.28
N LEU A 142 7.48 -11.10 3.32
CA LEU A 142 7.69 -9.96 4.22
C LEU A 142 8.44 -8.82 3.53
N ILE A 143 9.54 -9.16 2.85
CA ILE A 143 10.38 -8.20 2.13
C ILE A 143 9.56 -7.50 1.03
N TYR A 144 8.66 -8.23 0.38
CA TYR A 144 7.85 -7.71 -0.71
C TYR A 144 6.51 -7.10 -0.26
N GLY A 145 5.78 -7.81 0.59
CA GLY A 145 4.40 -7.51 0.95
C GLY A 145 4.25 -6.23 1.77
N VAL A 146 5.20 -5.93 2.64
CA VAL A 146 5.18 -4.70 3.46
C VAL A 146 5.35 -3.45 2.59
N PRO A 147 6.37 -3.33 1.71
CA PRO A 147 6.47 -2.22 0.77
C PRO A 147 5.25 -2.07 -0.14
N VAL A 148 4.73 -3.16 -0.70
CA VAL A 148 3.53 -3.11 -1.56
C VAL A 148 2.33 -2.59 -0.78
N SER A 149 2.09 -3.09 0.42
CA SER A 149 0.99 -2.64 1.27
C SER A 149 1.13 -1.16 1.67
N LEU A 150 2.36 -0.69 1.93
CA LEU A 150 2.63 0.72 2.19
C LEU A 150 2.31 1.60 0.97
N ILE A 151 2.72 1.20 -0.22
CA ILE A 151 2.42 1.93 -1.47
C ILE A 151 0.90 1.94 -1.70
N THR A 152 0.22 0.81 -1.51
CA THR A 152 -1.24 0.71 -1.58
C THR A 152 -1.91 1.68 -0.62
N TYR A 153 -1.47 1.74 0.64
CA TYR A 153 -1.98 2.69 1.63
C TYR A 153 -1.81 4.14 1.16
N VAL A 154 -0.61 4.51 0.70
CA VAL A 154 -0.32 5.87 0.21
C VAL A 154 -1.21 6.21 -1.00
N LEU A 155 -1.39 5.28 -1.94
CA LEU A 155 -2.23 5.48 -3.13
C LEU A 155 -3.70 5.64 -2.76
N ILE A 156 -4.24 4.80 -1.88
CA ILE A 156 -5.61 4.91 -1.36
C ILE A 156 -5.79 6.25 -0.65
N GLN A 157 -4.84 6.64 0.20
CA GLN A 157 -4.88 7.92 0.92
C GLN A 157 -4.82 9.11 -0.04
N ARG A 158 -4.07 9.01 -1.15
CA ARG A 158 -4.05 10.04 -2.20
C ARG A 158 -5.36 10.08 -2.98
N LEU A 159 -5.88 8.93 -3.44
CA LEU A 159 -7.16 8.82 -4.17
C LEU A 159 -8.32 9.42 -3.38
N ALA A 160 -8.35 9.19 -2.07
CA ALA A 160 -9.36 9.78 -1.22
C ALA A 160 -9.17 11.29 -0.98
N ARG A 161 -7.99 11.89 -1.26
CA ARG A 161 -7.76 13.35 -1.17
C ARG A 161 -8.25 14.04 -2.44
N THR A 162 -8.06 13.39 -3.59
CA THR A 162 -8.37 13.94 -4.92
C THR A 162 -9.83 13.75 -5.37
N HIS A 163 -10.77 13.57 -4.44
CA HIS A 163 -12.22 13.47 -4.69
C HIS A 163 -12.71 12.25 -5.49
N ARG A 164 -11.87 11.23 -5.73
CA ARG A 164 -12.29 10.00 -6.46
C ARG A 164 -12.70 8.83 -5.55
N LEU A 165 -12.65 9.00 -4.23
CA LEU A 165 -13.16 8.06 -3.21
C LEU A 165 -14.02 8.80 -2.20
#